data_AF-A0A2W7MA70-F1
#
_entry.id   AF-A0A2W7MA70-F1
#
_cell.length_a   1.000
_cell.length_b   1.000
_cell.length_c   1.000
_cell.angle_alpha   90.00
_cell.angle_beta   90.00
_cell.angle_gamma   90.00
#
_symmetry.space_group_name_H-M   'P 1'
#
loop_
_entity.id
_entity.type
_entity.pdbx_description
1 polymer ?
#
loop_
_entity_poly.entity_id
_entity_poly.type
_entity_poly.pdbx_seq_one_letter_code
_entity_poly.pdbx_strand_id
1 'polypeptide(L)'
;MPPVYRLALPALCLSLILPCAFSVEAADPVPATTETPAEEKPVERQPLLERSQEEASALERQIPAQEQQQLQAGSDTFLALWKPANAAEPKGAVIIIPGAGETVDWPQAIGPLRRKLPDAEWSSLSITLPDLQSDAIAPRIVEIAPTPKAADTGSKNSTTAAPIEQAAGGEAEVADKAIAETTEEQAKADAERIFARIDAAIAYAEQQSARRIVVLGHGTGAYWAARYLSEKQPSQVEKFVMVAAQMPVKAKPELAELTTTLKLPTADIFYMDKPLDRNLALERLQASKRLKTSGFSQVSLKALPGNSKAEQEQLFRRVRGWLNPQNAVN
;
A
#
# COMPACT_ATOMS: atom_id res chain seq x y z
N MET A 1 0.72 -1.83 84.44
CA MET A 1 1.82 -2.82 84.41
C MET A 1 1.57 -3.76 83.25
N PRO A 2 2.60 -4.20 82.54
CA PRO A 2 3.35 -3.50 81.47
C PRO A 2 3.27 -4.37 80.18
N PRO A 3 4.16 -4.32 79.16
CA PRO A 3 5.29 -3.42 78.86
C PRO A 3 5.23 -2.85 77.41
N VAL A 4 6.15 -2.08 76.83
CA VAL A 4 7.30 -1.22 77.22
C VAL A 4 7.93 -0.78 75.88
N TYR A 5 8.22 0.52 75.74
CA TYR A 5 9.41 1.16 75.12
C TYR A 5 9.92 0.70 73.73
N ARG A 6 10.49 1.53 72.85
CA ARG A 6 11.66 2.42 73.00
C ARG A 6 11.79 3.19 71.66
N LEU A 7 12.10 4.50 71.66
CA LEU A 7 13.41 5.09 71.28
C LEU A 7 13.91 4.65 69.87
N ALA A 8 14.42 5.48 68.97
CA ALA A 8 14.90 6.85 69.03
C ALA A 8 15.13 7.42 67.61
N LEU A 9 15.11 8.76 67.51
CA LEU A 9 15.86 9.65 66.61
C LEU A 9 17.32 9.20 66.33
N PRO A 10 18.15 9.92 65.54
CA PRO A 10 18.01 10.68 64.27
C PRO A 10 19.22 10.42 63.32
N ALA A 11 19.36 11.18 62.22
CA ALA A 11 20.62 11.64 61.55
C ALA A 11 20.37 11.71 60.03
N LEU A 12 20.18 12.88 59.41
CA LEU A 12 21.17 13.92 59.11
C LEU A 12 22.33 13.39 58.25
N CYS A 13 22.18 13.47 56.93
CA CYS A 13 23.29 13.61 56.00
C CYS A 13 22.95 14.73 54.99
N LEU A 14 23.55 15.88 55.27
CA LEU A 14 23.68 17.07 54.45
C LEU A 14 24.75 16.83 53.37
N SER A 15 24.66 17.54 52.23
CA SER A 15 25.67 17.68 51.14
C SER A 15 25.90 16.43 50.26
N LEU A 16 26.12 16.50 48.94
CA LEU A 16 26.81 17.49 48.12
C LEU A 16 26.08 17.76 46.79
N ILE A 17 26.01 19.05 46.44
CA ILE A 17 25.83 19.55 45.08
C ILE A 17 27.22 19.54 44.42
N LEU A 18 27.38 18.83 43.30
CA LEU A 18 28.62 18.81 42.51
C LEU A 18 28.42 19.64 41.23
N PRO A 19 29.14 20.76 41.04
CA PRO A 19 29.19 21.45 39.77
C PRO A 19 30.28 20.79 38.91
N CYS A 20 29.91 20.21 37.77
CA CYS A 20 30.90 19.77 36.78
C CYS A 20 31.51 21.02 36.11
N ALA A 21 32.65 21.47 36.64
CA ALA A 21 33.55 22.36 35.92
C ALA A 21 34.26 21.55 34.82
N PHE A 22 34.10 21.99 33.58
CA PHE A 22 34.92 21.52 32.46
C PHE A 22 36.34 22.07 32.62
N SER A 23 37.32 21.20 32.88
CA SER A 23 38.72 21.53 32.66
C SER A 23 39.00 21.53 31.16
N VAL A 24 39.31 22.71 30.62
CA VAL A 24 40.00 22.83 29.33
C VAL A 24 41.50 22.70 29.64
N GLU A 25 42.07 21.54 29.32
CA GLU A 25 43.51 21.35 29.26
C GLU A 25 43.99 21.95 27.93
N ALA A 26 44.67 23.09 28.00
CA ALA A 26 45.37 23.68 26.87
C ALA A 26 46.78 23.06 26.79
N ALA A 27 47.03 22.27 25.76
CA ALA A 27 48.37 21.83 25.38
C ALA A 27 48.78 22.49 24.06
N ASP A 28 49.82 23.31 24.12
CA ASP A 28 50.54 23.90 22.96
C ASP A 28 51.59 22.89 22.41
N PRO A 29 52.16 23.09 21.19
CA PRO A 29 52.19 22.08 20.13
C PRO A 29 53.57 21.46 19.88
N VAL A 30 53.61 20.22 19.38
CA VAL A 30 54.82 19.56 18.82
C VAL A 30 54.40 18.64 17.66
N PRO A 31 55.21 18.50 16.57
CA PRO A 31 54.71 18.57 15.20
C PRO A 31 54.44 17.22 14.54
N ALA A 32 53.58 17.31 13.51
CA ALA A 32 53.46 16.47 12.32
C ALA A 32 53.99 15.04 12.43
N THR A 33 53.09 14.12 12.76
CA THR A 33 53.16 12.75 12.22
C THR A 33 52.07 12.65 11.16
N THR A 34 52.50 12.27 9.96
CA THR A 34 51.73 12.15 8.73
C THR A 34 50.51 11.25 8.95
N GLU A 35 49.32 11.84 9.09
CA GLU A 35 48.07 11.10 8.98
C GLU A 35 47.80 10.86 7.49
N THR A 36 47.83 9.59 7.12
CA THR A 36 47.21 9.06 5.90
C THR A 36 45.81 9.65 5.77
N PRO A 37 45.43 10.24 4.62
CA PRO A 37 44.08 10.76 4.44
C PRO A 37 43.07 9.64 4.70
N ALA A 38 42.27 9.81 5.75
CA ALA A 38 41.08 9.00 5.93
C ALA A 38 40.23 9.17 4.67
N GLU A 39 40.06 8.07 3.96
CA GLU A 39 39.21 7.95 2.79
C GLU A 39 37.77 8.30 3.24
N GLU A 40 37.36 9.55 3.01
CA GLU A 40 35.98 9.98 3.21
C GLU A 40 35.11 9.13 2.29
N LYS A 41 34.49 8.08 2.88
CA LYS A 41 33.40 7.36 2.22
C LYS A 41 32.39 8.42 1.76
N PRO A 42 32.06 8.46 0.46
CA PRO A 42 31.09 9.42 -0.06
C PRO A 42 29.82 9.35 0.78
N VAL A 43 29.34 10.50 1.25
CA VAL A 43 28.08 10.60 1.99
C VAL A 43 26.98 10.06 1.09
N GLU A 44 26.50 8.86 1.40
CA GLU A 44 25.39 8.24 0.70
C GLU A 44 24.15 9.09 0.95
N ARG A 45 23.60 9.66 -0.12
CA ARG A 45 22.39 10.49 -0.02
C ARG A 45 21.26 9.60 0.47
N GLN A 46 20.56 10.06 1.51
CA GLN A 46 19.37 9.36 1.99
C GLN A 46 18.40 9.12 0.81
N PRO A 47 17.82 7.92 0.72
CA PRO A 47 16.85 7.63 -0.33
C PRO A 47 15.67 8.59 -0.22
N LEU A 48 15.17 9.05 -1.36
CA LEU A 48 13.98 9.89 -1.40
C LEU A 48 12.78 9.10 -0.86
N LEU A 49 11.96 9.77 -0.07
CA LEU A 49 10.70 9.19 0.40
C LEU A 49 9.75 8.98 -0.78
N GLU A 50 8.91 7.95 -0.66
CA GLU A 50 7.79 7.76 -1.58
C GLU A 50 6.75 8.86 -1.38
N ARG A 51 5.97 9.18 -2.43
CA ARG A 51 4.86 10.14 -2.34
C ARG A 51 3.87 9.73 -1.27
N SER A 52 3.56 8.43 -1.22
CA SER A 52 2.65 7.86 -0.21
C SER A 52 3.10 8.15 1.23
N GLN A 53 4.42 8.19 1.50
CA GLN A 53 4.99 8.45 2.83
C GLN A 53 4.97 9.95 3.16
N GLU A 54 5.24 10.81 2.17
CA GLU A 54 5.14 12.26 2.33
C GLU A 54 3.69 12.70 2.61
N GLU A 55 2.74 12.15 1.87
CA GLU A 55 1.30 12.41 2.07
C GLU A 55 0.81 11.89 3.42
N ALA A 56 1.24 10.70 3.84
CA ALA A 56 0.94 10.16 5.16
C ALA A 56 1.47 11.10 6.28
N SER A 57 2.72 11.53 6.17
CA SER A 57 3.34 12.47 7.11
C SER A 57 2.61 13.83 7.17
N ALA A 58 2.06 14.29 6.05
CA ALA A 58 1.25 15.50 6.01
C ALA A 58 -0.10 15.29 6.71
N LEU A 59 -0.71 14.13 6.52
CA LEU A 59 -2.02 13.80 7.07
C LEU A 59 -1.99 13.60 8.60
N GLU A 60 -0.91 13.06 9.16
CA GLU A 60 -0.71 12.93 10.61
C GLU A 60 -0.79 14.27 11.35
N ARG A 61 -0.48 15.38 10.67
CA ARG A 61 -0.59 16.72 11.27
C ARG A 61 -2.03 17.25 11.28
N GLN A 62 -2.91 16.68 10.47
CA GLN A 62 -4.27 17.16 10.26
C GLN A 62 -5.31 16.28 10.97
N ILE A 63 -5.05 14.99 11.09
CA ILE A 63 -5.97 14.01 11.67
C ILE A 63 -5.76 13.91 13.19
N PRO A 64 -6.81 13.73 14.02
CA PRO A 64 -6.64 13.52 15.44
C PRO A 64 -5.77 12.29 15.76
N ALA A 65 -4.81 12.44 16.70
CA ALA A 65 -3.87 11.39 17.08
C ALA A 65 -4.55 10.07 17.49
N GLN A 66 -5.73 10.15 18.11
CA GLN A 66 -6.53 8.97 18.50
C GLN A 66 -6.98 8.10 17.33
N GLU A 67 -7.07 8.66 16.12
CA GLU A 67 -7.43 7.91 14.91
C GLU A 67 -6.19 7.37 14.19
N GLN A 68 -5.00 7.87 14.48
CA GLN A 68 -3.77 7.49 13.79
C GLN A 68 -3.22 6.18 14.36
N GLN A 69 -2.85 5.26 13.47
CA GLN A 69 -2.23 3.99 13.82
C GLN A 69 -1.03 3.76 12.92
N GLN A 70 0.12 3.44 13.52
CA GLN A 70 1.31 3.01 12.79
C GLN A 70 1.31 1.49 12.73
N LEU A 71 1.14 0.93 11.53
CA LEU A 71 1.12 -0.51 11.31
C LEU A 71 2.44 -0.95 10.67
N GLN A 72 2.89 -2.15 11.03
CA GLN A 72 4.13 -2.73 10.54
C GLN A 72 3.85 -3.81 9.47
N ALA A 73 4.45 -3.66 8.29
CA ALA A 73 4.43 -4.63 7.20
C ALA A 73 5.88 -5.02 6.84
N GLY A 74 6.37 -6.12 7.42
CA GLY A 74 7.77 -6.52 7.25
C GLY A 74 8.71 -5.50 7.90
N SER A 75 9.61 -4.90 7.12
CA SER A 75 10.50 -3.81 7.56
C SER A 75 9.81 -2.44 7.58
N ASP A 76 8.69 -2.29 6.89
CA ASP A 76 8.10 -0.98 6.62
C ASP A 76 7.00 -0.65 7.63
N THR A 77 7.02 0.57 8.15
CA THR A 77 5.92 1.14 8.94
C THR A 77 5.09 2.06 8.05
N PHE A 78 3.77 2.02 8.19
CA PHE A 78 2.88 2.88 7.42
C PHE A 78 1.68 3.37 8.24
N LEU A 79 1.19 4.55 7.88
CA LEU A 79 0.01 5.14 8.48
C LEU A 79 -1.25 4.38 8.07
N ALA A 80 -2.06 4.05 9.07
CA ALA A 80 -3.46 3.67 8.94
C ALA A 80 -4.32 4.57 9.82
N LEU A 81 -5.59 4.75 9.46
CA LEU A 81 -6.56 5.48 10.27
C LEU A 81 -7.66 4.55 10.77
N TRP A 82 -7.80 4.45 12.09
CA TRP A 82 -8.78 3.63 12.78
C TRP A 82 -9.89 4.49 13.39
N LYS A 83 -11.15 4.06 13.20
CA LYS A 83 -12.27 4.54 14.00
C LYS A 83 -13.09 3.36 14.52
N PRO A 84 -13.33 3.26 15.84
CA PRO A 84 -14.19 2.23 16.40
C PRO A 84 -15.66 2.46 15.99
N ALA A 85 -16.46 1.40 15.98
CA ALA A 85 -17.90 1.50 15.80
C ALA A 85 -18.57 2.31 16.93
N ASN A 86 -19.61 3.07 16.59
CA ASN A 86 -20.43 3.82 17.56
C ASN A 86 -21.51 2.92 18.17
N ALA A 87 -21.13 1.73 18.65
CA ALA A 87 -22.02 0.73 19.23
C ALA A 87 -21.34 -0.06 20.34
N ALA A 88 -22.10 -0.47 21.36
CA ALA A 88 -21.59 -1.31 22.44
C ALA A 88 -21.12 -2.69 21.95
N GLU A 89 -21.80 -3.24 20.95
CA GLU A 89 -21.43 -4.48 20.27
C GLU A 89 -21.20 -4.20 18.77
N PRO A 90 -19.95 -3.93 18.36
CA PRO A 90 -19.61 -3.71 16.96
C PRO A 90 -19.96 -4.92 16.11
N LYS A 91 -20.47 -4.68 14.89
CA LYS A 91 -20.74 -5.75 13.93
C LYS A 91 -19.47 -6.40 13.39
N GLY A 92 -18.38 -5.64 13.33
CA GLY A 92 -17.10 -6.04 12.77
C GLY A 92 -16.26 -4.82 12.38
N ALA A 93 -15.24 -5.05 11.57
CA ALA A 93 -14.38 -4.02 11.00
C ALA A 93 -14.40 -4.04 9.48
N VAL A 94 -14.40 -2.86 8.86
CA VAL A 94 -14.23 -2.66 7.43
C VAL A 94 -12.83 -2.10 7.18
N ILE A 95 -11.99 -2.90 6.51
CA ILE A 95 -10.66 -2.48 6.06
C ILE A 95 -10.81 -1.85 4.67
N ILE A 96 -10.49 -0.58 4.56
CA ILE A 96 -10.62 0.24 3.36
C ILE A 96 -9.25 0.35 2.70
N ILE A 97 -9.17 -0.08 1.45
CA ILE A 97 -7.96 -0.09 0.62
C ILE A 97 -8.13 0.99 -0.46
N PRO A 98 -7.43 2.13 -0.33
CA PRO A 98 -7.43 3.20 -1.33
C PRO A 98 -6.82 2.76 -2.66
N GLY A 99 -7.14 3.50 -3.72
CA GLY A 99 -6.51 3.38 -5.03
C GLY A 99 -5.15 4.07 -5.10
N ALA A 100 -4.48 3.89 -6.23
CA ALA A 100 -3.20 4.52 -6.52
C ALA A 100 -3.34 6.06 -6.52
N GLY A 101 -2.48 6.73 -5.76
CA GLY A 101 -2.53 8.18 -5.57
C GLY A 101 -3.66 8.67 -4.64
N GLU A 102 -4.38 7.76 -3.96
CA GLU A 102 -5.37 8.12 -2.95
C GLU A 102 -4.80 7.92 -1.55
N THR A 103 -5.06 8.87 -0.66
CA THR A 103 -4.65 8.81 0.74
C THR A 103 -5.67 8.06 1.62
N VAL A 104 -5.28 7.71 2.85
CA VAL A 104 -6.16 7.07 3.84
C VAL A 104 -7.34 7.93 4.30
N ASP A 105 -7.37 9.23 3.97
CA ASP A 105 -8.54 10.09 4.18
C ASP A 105 -8.99 10.79 2.89
N TRP A 106 -8.79 10.15 1.73
CA TRP A 106 -9.17 10.72 0.43
C TRP A 106 -10.62 11.24 0.43
N PRO A 107 -10.89 12.45 -0.11
CA PRO A 107 -12.19 13.10 0.03
C PRO A 107 -13.35 12.36 -0.64
N GLN A 108 -13.06 11.47 -1.60
CA GLN A 108 -14.04 10.61 -2.25
C GLN A 108 -13.86 9.17 -1.81
N ALA A 109 -14.98 8.47 -1.57
CA ALA A 109 -15.07 7.10 -1.09
C ALA A 109 -14.38 6.85 0.27
N ILE A 110 -13.06 6.96 0.35
CA ILE A 110 -12.24 6.56 1.50
C ILE A 110 -12.63 7.30 2.77
N GLY A 111 -12.36 8.61 2.86
CA GLY A 111 -12.67 9.43 4.03
C GLY A 111 -14.16 9.43 4.38
N PRO A 112 -15.08 9.64 3.42
CA PRO A 112 -16.52 9.55 3.68
C PRO A 112 -16.98 8.21 4.24
N LEU A 113 -16.53 7.07 3.69
CA LEU A 113 -16.90 5.75 4.22
C LEU A 113 -16.28 5.53 5.60
N ARG A 114 -14.99 5.84 5.76
CA ARG A 114 -14.27 5.72 7.04
C ARG A 114 -15.00 6.43 8.18
N ARG A 115 -15.50 7.65 7.94
CA ARG A 115 -16.20 8.44 8.96
C ARG A 115 -17.63 7.97 9.23
N LYS A 116 -18.34 7.41 8.24
CA LYS A 116 -19.78 7.09 8.34
C LYS A 116 -20.07 5.64 8.70
N LEU A 117 -19.16 4.71 8.42
CA LEU A 117 -19.31 3.31 8.80
C LEU A 117 -19.44 3.09 10.33
N PRO A 118 -18.73 3.85 11.19
CA PRO A 118 -18.95 3.80 12.64
C PRO A 118 -20.39 3.99 13.08
N ASP A 119 -21.13 4.91 12.44
CA ASP A 119 -22.56 5.15 12.71
C ASP A 119 -23.46 4.00 12.20
N ALA A 120 -22.93 3.13 11.35
CA ALA A 120 -23.57 1.90 10.90
C ALA A 120 -23.12 0.68 11.71
N GLU A 121 -22.52 0.89 12.89
CA GLU A 121 -22.05 -0.12 13.85
C GLU A 121 -20.83 -0.93 13.36
N TRP A 122 -20.11 -0.43 12.35
CA TRP A 122 -18.89 -1.03 11.82
C TRP A 122 -17.68 -0.17 12.18
N SER A 123 -16.64 -0.75 12.77
CA SER A 123 -15.36 -0.06 12.88
C SER A 123 -14.76 0.11 11.48
N SER A 124 -13.97 1.15 11.25
CA SER A 124 -13.32 1.41 9.97
C SER A 124 -11.80 1.53 10.14
N LEU A 125 -11.07 0.89 9.23
CA LEU A 125 -9.61 0.96 9.14
C LEU A 125 -9.21 1.28 7.70
N SER A 126 -8.66 2.46 7.42
CA SER A 126 -8.11 2.78 6.09
C SER A 126 -6.59 2.71 6.11
N ILE A 127 -5.98 2.05 5.12
CA ILE A 127 -4.53 1.81 5.09
C ILE A 127 -3.82 2.50 3.92
N THR A 128 -2.60 3.01 4.15
CA THR A 128 -1.78 3.61 3.10
C THR A 128 -1.17 2.50 2.25
N LEU A 129 -1.33 2.55 0.93
CA LEU A 129 -0.62 1.64 0.02
C LEU A 129 0.76 2.20 -0.38
N PRO A 130 1.76 1.34 -0.65
CA PRO A 130 3.03 1.80 -1.22
C PRO A 130 2.80 2.35 -2.62
N ASP A 131 3.69 3.23 -3.07
CA ASP A 131 3.70 3.60 -4.47
C ASP A 131 4.18 2.42 -5.31
N LEU A 132 3.47 2.18 -6.42
CA LEU A 132 3.86 1.16 -7.39
C LEU A 132 5.19 1.54 -8.02
N GLN A 133 6.11 0.58 -8.12
CA GLN A 133 7.36 0.78 -8.82
C GLN A 133 7.03 1.07 -10.28
N SER A 134 7.48 2.22 -10.75
CA SER A 134 7.30 2.62 -12.15
C SER A 134 8.59 2.36 -12.91
N ASP A 135 8.48 1.93 -14.18
CA ASP A 135 9.60 1.87 -15.13
C ASP A 135 10.20 3.25 -15.48
N ALA A 136 9.69 4.32 -14.88
CA ALA A 136 10.10 5.67 -15.15
C ALA A 136 11.50 5.90 -14.56
N ILE A 137 12.49 5.75 -15.44
CA ILE A 137 13.90 6.11 -15.30
C ILE A 137 14.75 4.99 -14.69
N ALA A 138 14.88 3.87 -15.41
CA ALA A 138 16.13 3.12 -15.31
C ALA A 138 17.27 4.05 -15.80
N PRO A 139 18.37 4.23 -15.04
CA PRO A 139 19.51 5.01 -15.50
C PRO A 139 19.97 4.45 -16.84
N ARG A 140 20.15 5.33 -17.83
CA ARG A 140 20.66 4.94 -19.14
C ARG A 140 21.98 4.21 -18.92
N ILE A 141 22.02 2.91 -19.20
CA ILE A 141 23.26 2.15 -19.20
C ILE A 141 24.14 2.84 -20.24
N VAL A 142 25.20 3.50 -19.80
CA VAL A 142 26.21 4.05 -20.70
C VAL A 142 26.94 2.85 -21.26
N GLU A 143 26.48 2.36 -22.42
CA GLU A 143 27.29 1.45 -23.23
C GLU A 143 28.58 2.20 -23.55
N ILE A 144 29.67 1.74 -22.94
CA ILE A 144 31.01 2.20 -23.25
C ILE A 144 31.24 1.76 -24.70
N ALA A 145 31.17 2.72 -25.62
CA ALA A 145 31.43 2.47 -27.04
C ALA A 145 32.76 1.71 -27.18
N PRO A 146 32.81 0.57 -27.91
CA PRO A 146 34.06 -0.11 -28.15
C PRO A 146 34.99 0.83 -28.92
N THR A 147 36.16 1.10 -28.35
CA THR A 147 37.24 1.83 -28.99
C THR A 147 37.51 1.25 -30.39
N PRO A 148 37.51 2.05 -31.46
CA PRO A 148 37.79 1.53 -32.79
C PRO A 148 39.23 1.01 -32.84
N LYS A 149 39.37 -0.30 -33.10
CA LYS A 149 40.66 -0.91 -33.46
C LYS A 149 41.10 -0.31 -34.79
N ALA A 150 42.37 0.06 -34.85
CA ALA A 150 43.06 0.61 -35.99
C ALA A 150 42.85 -0.23 -37.26
N ALA A 151 42.61 0.46 -38.37
CA ALA A 151 42.54 -0.11 -39.70
C ALA A 151 43.91 -0.63 -40.13
N ASP A 152 43.94 -1.87 -40.62
CA ASP A 152 45.03 -2.35 -41.47
C ASP A 152 44.48 -2.63 -42.87
N THR A 153 45.13 -2.01 -43.85
CA THR A 153 44.79 -2.03 -45.27
C THR A 153 45.20 -3.34 -45.93
N GLY A 154 44.25 -4.01 -46.60
CA GLY A 154 44.54 -5.16 -47.46
C GLY A 154 43.40 -5.42 -48.44
N SER A 155 43.53 -4.90 -49.66
CA SER A 155 42.57 -4.98 -50.75
C SER A 155 42.55 -6.35 -51.45
N LYS A 156 41.35 -6.92 -51.68
CA LYS A 156 40.97 -7.59 -52.95
C LYS A 156 39.46 -7.88 -53.04
N ASN A 157 38.87 -7.38 -54.12
CA ASN A 157 37.49 -7.60 -54.59
C ASN A 157 37.10 -9.10 -54.67
N SER A 158 35.86 -9.42 -54.34
CA SER A 158 34.89 -9.94 -55.31
C SER A 158 33.46 -9.97 -54.74
N THR A 159 32.53 -9.75 -55.66
CA THR A 159 31.08 -9.64 -55.54
C THR A 159 30.41 -10.88 -54.92
N THR A 160 29.38 -10.65 -54.10
CA THR A 160 28.09 -11.39 -54.06
C THR A 160 27.23 -10.79 -52.96
N ALA A 161 26.08 -10.23 -53.33
CA ALA A 161 25.06 -9.77 -52.39
C ALA A 161 24.42 -11.00 -51.71
N ALA A 162 24.50 -11.07 -50.38
CA ALA A 162 23.69 -11.95 -49.55
C ALA A 162 22.62 -11.11 -48.82
N PRO A 163 21.37 -11.59 -48.69
CA PRO A 163 20.26 -10.83 -48.09
C PRO A 163 20.52 -10.44 -46.62
N ILE A 164 20.16 -9.20 -46.27
CA ILE A 164 20.37 -8.58 -44.95
C ILE A 164 19.20 -8.89 -43.98
N GLU A 165 18.50 -10.02 -44.12
CA GLU A 165 17.27 -10.27 -43.34
C GLU A 165 17.48 -11.07 -42.04
N GLN A 166 18.71 -11.44 -41.65
CA GLN A 166 18.89 -12.42 -40.57
C GLN A 166 19.83 -12.02 -39.42
N ALA A 167 20.07 -10.72 -39.20
CA ALA A 167 20.88 -10.24 -38.07
C ALA A 167 20.14 -9.29 -37.11
N ALA A 168 18.93 -8.82 -37.41
CA ALA A 168 18.23 -7.82 -36.60
C ALA A 168 17.15 -8.38 -35.64
N GLY A 169 16.92 -9.70 -35.65
CA GLY A 169 15.86 -10.32 -34.82
C GLY A 169 16.26 -10.63 -33.38
N GLY A 170 17.54 -10.98 -33.14
CA GLY A 170 17.98 -11.49 -31.84
C GLY A 170 18.12 -10.43 -30.75
N GLU A 171 18.61 -9.23 -31.11
CA GLU A 171 18.88 -8.18 -30.11
C GLU A 171 17.59 -7.50 -29.64
N ALA A 172 16.62 -7.29 -30.54
CA ALA A 172 15.31 -6.76 -30.20
C ALA A 172 14.48 -7.74 -29.36
N GLU A 173 14.51 -9.04 -29.69
CA GLU A 173 13.79 -10.08 -28.94
C GLU A 173 14.37 -10.31 -27.53
N VAL A 174 15.70 -10.24 -27.38
CA VAL A 174 16.36 -10.35 -26.07
C VAL A 174 16.13 -9.10 -25.22
N ALA A 175 16.13 -7.90 -25.81
CA ALA A 175 15.81 -6.67 -25.11
C ALA A 175 14.35 -6.64 -24.63
N ASP A 176 13.39 -7.00 -25.49
CA ASP A 176 11.97 -7.07 -25.13
C ASP A 176 11.71 -8.11 -24.03
N LYS A 177 12.39 -9.26 -24.07
CA LYS A 177 12.27 -10.29 -23.04
C LYS A 177 12.83 -9.86 -21.69
N ALA A 178 13.99 -9.20 -21.66
CA ALA A 178 14.57 -8.67 -20.43
C ALA A 178 13.72 -7.56 -19.80
N ILE A 179 13.09 -6.71 -20.62
CA ILE A 179 12.14 -5.68 -20.16
C ILE A 179 10.86 -6.33 -19.59
N ALA A 180 10.36 -7.40 -20.20
CA ALA A 180 9.20 -8.13 -19.70
C ALA A 180 9.49 -8.82 -18.35
N GLU A 181 10.62 -9.51 -18.23
CA GLU A 181 11.03 -10.19 -16.98
C GLU A 181 11.18 -9.19 -15.83
N THR A 182 11.82 -8.04 -16.06
CA THR A 182 11.95 -6.98 -15.05
C THR A 182 10.61 -6.35 -14.65
N THR A 183 9.69 -6.18 -15.60
CA THR A 183 8.33 -5.66 -15.30
C THR A 183 7.54 -6.64 -14.43
N GLU A 184 7.62 -7.94 -14.70
CA GLU A 184 6.92 -8.97 -13.92
C GLU A 184 7.47 -9.10 -12.50
N GLU A 185 8.80 -9.00 -12.35
CA GLU A 185 9.45 -8.97 -11.03
C GLU A 185 9.02 -7.76 -10.20
N GLN A 186 8.98 -6.57 -10.78
CA GLN A 186 8.48 -5.36 -10.11
C GLN A 186 7.01 -5.50 -9.70
N ALA A 187 6.15 -6.00 -10.60
CA ALA A 187 4.74 -6.22 -10.30
C ALA A 187 4.53 -7.24 -9.17
N LYS A 188 5.42 -8.23 -9.05
CA LYS A 188 5.44 -9.18 -7.94
C LYS A 188 5.91 -8.52 -6.64
N ALA A 189 6.98 -7.73 -6.68
CA ALA A 189 7.47 -6.99 -5.52
C ALA A 189 6.41 -6.01 -4.99
N ASP A 190 5.71 -5.30 -5.87
CA ASP A 190 4.59 -4.43 -5.52
C ASP A 190 3.45 -5.22 -4.86
N ALA A 191 3.09 -6.37 -5.43
CA ALA A 191 2.07 -7.24 -4.84
C ALA A 191 2.47 -7.69 -3.43
N GLU A 192 3.72 -8.10 -3.22
CA GLU A 192 4.23 -8.52 -1.91
C GLU A 192 4.17 -7.39 -0.88
N ARG A 193 4.61 -6.18 -1.24
CA ARG A 193 4.54 -5.00 -0.36
C ARG A 193 3.10 -4.65 0.00
N ILE A 194 2.20 -4.66 -0.99
CA ILE A 194 0.77 -4.38 -0.77
C ILE A 194 0.13 -5.45 0.12
N PHE A 195 0.40 -6.73 -0.16
CA PHE A 195 -0.15 -7.85 0.61
C PHE A 195 0.30 -7.80 2.06
N ALA A 196 1.56 -7.47 2.32
CA ALA A 196 2.07 -7.30 3.68
C ALA A 196 1.33 -6.18 4.44
N ARG A 197 0.94 -5.08 3.78
CA ARG A 197 0.12 -4.02 4.39
C ARG A 197 -1.32 -4.47 4.66
N ILE A 198 -1.91 -5.28 3.77
CA ILE A 198 -3.25 -5.86 3.98
C ILE A 198 -3.22 -6.88 5.14
N ASP A 199 -2.19 -7.73 5.21
CA ASP A 199 -1.98 -8.67 6.32
C ASP A 199 -1.88 -7.92 7.66
N ALA A 200 -1.09 -6.85 7.72
CA ALA A 200 -0.96 -6.01 8.91
C ALA A 200 -2.30 -5.35 9.31
N ALA A 201 -3.12 -4.96 8.33
CA ALA A 201 -4.44 -4.39 8.57
C ALA A 201 -5.42 -5.41 9.16
N ILE A 202 -5.40 -6.64 8.64
CA ILE A 202 -6.22 -7.75 9.15
C ILE A 202 -5.79 -8.10 10.58
N ALA A 203 -4.49 -8.25 10.83
CA ALA A 203 -3.96 -8.52 12.15
C ALA A 203 -4.33 -7.43 13.17
N TYR A 204 -4.27 -6.15 12.77
CA TYR A 204 -4.72 -5.05 13.62
C TYR A 204 -6.23 -5.13 13.90
N ALA A 205 -7.07 -5.41 12.90
CA ALA A 205 -8.51 -5.56 13.10
C ALA A 205 -8.83 -6.73 14.07
N GLU A 206 -8.11 -7.85 13.98
CA GLU A 206 -8.21 -8.96 14.92
C GLU A 206 -7.81 -8.56 16.34
N GLN A 207 -6.72 -7.79 16.51
CA GLN A 207 -6.29 -7.25 17.79
C GLN A 207 -7.36 -6.36 18.43
N GLN A 208 -8.12 -5.63 17.60
CA GLN A 208 -9.29 -4.84 18.03
C GLN A 208 -10.55 -5.69 18.27
N SER A 209 -10.42 -7.02 18.36
CA SER A 209 -11.50 -7.97 18.58
C SER A 209 -12.62 -7.91 17.53
N ALA A 210 -12.29 -7.55 16.29
CA ALA A 210 -13.24 -7.55 15.19
C ALA A 210 -13.67 -8.99 14.86
N ARG A 211 -14.90 -9.35 15.23
CA ARG A 211 -15.45 -10.70 15.01
C ARG A 211 -15.73 -11.02 13.55
N ARG A 212 -15.85 -10.00 12.71
CA ARG A 212 -16.13 -10.08 11.28
C ARG A 212 -15.30 -9.03 10.57
N ILE A 213 -14.51 -9.45 9.58
CA ILE A 213 -13.68 -8.54 8.78
C ILE A 213 -14.23 -8.47 7.37
N VAL A 214 -14.41 -7.25 6.88
CA VAL A 214 -14.79 -6.97 5.50
C VAL A 214 -13.69 -6.14 4.86
N VAL A 215 -13.24 -6.55 3.68
CA VAL A 215 -12.32 -5.73 2.89
C VAL A 215 -13.12 -4.92 1.88
N LEU A 216 -12.82 -3.64 1.76
CA LEU A 216 -13.39 -2.72 0.79
C LEU A 216 -12.26 -2.06 0.01
N GLY A 217 -12.20 -2.26 -1.30
CA GLY A 217 -11.23 -1.58 -2.15
C GLY A 217 -11.89 -0.55 -3.06
N HIS A 218 -11.21 0.58 -3.27
CA HIS A 218 -11.62 1.62 -4.21
C HIS A 218 -10.64 1.72 -5.39
N GLY A 219 -11.13 1.92 -6.62
CA GLY A 219 -10.26 2.10 -7.78
C GLY A 219 -9.32 0.91 -7.98
N THR A 220 -8.01 1.16 -8.07
CA THR A 220 -6.99 0.10 -8.13
C THR A 220 -6.78 -0.63 -6.80
N GLY A 221 -7.19 -0.05 -5.67
CA GLY A 221 -7.24 -0.74 -4.37
C GLY A 221 -8.22 -1.91 -4.38
N ALA A 222 -9.30 -1.82 -5.17
CA ALA A 222 -10.21 -2.95 -5.41
C ALA A 222 -9.51 -4.10 -6.15
N TYR A 223 -8.66 -3.78 -7.13
CA TYR A 223 -7.87 -4.78 -7.83
C TYR A 223 -6.90 -5.50 -6.89
N TRP A 224 -6.12 -4.75 -6.11
CA TRP A 224 -5.16 -5.32 -5.17
C TRP A 224 -5.82 -6.16 -4.08
N ALA A 225 -6.97 -5.70 -3.57
CA ALA A 225 -7.78 -6.46 -2.62
C ALA A 225 -8.28 -7.77 -3.23
N ALA A 226 -8.80 -7.74 -4.47
CA ALA A 226 -9.27 -8.94 -5.17
C ALA A 226 -8.13 -9.94 -5.40
N ARG A 227 -6.96 -9.44 -5.80
CA ARG A 227 -5.76 -10.26 -6.01
C ARG A 227 -5.29 -10.90 -4.70
N TYR A 228 -5.18 -10.10 -3.64
CA TYR A 228 -4.84 -10.59 -2.29
C TYR A 228 -5.81 -11.68 -1.82
N LEU A 229 -7.12 -11.45 -1.91
CA LEU A 229 -8.13 -12.40 -1.44
C LEU A 229 -8.19 -13.66 -2.30
N SER A 230 -7.87 -13.57 -3.60
CA SER A 230 -7.72 -14.72 -4.49
C SER A 230 -6.53 -15.59 -4.11
N GLU A 231 -5.37 -14.97 -3.85
CA GLU A 231 -4.10 -15.67 -3.61
C GLU A 231 -3.96 -16.17 -2.16
N LYS A 232 -4.31 -15.35 -1.17
CA LYS A 232 -4.11 -15.65 0.27
C LYS A 232 -5.31 -16.32 0.92
N GLN A 233 -6.53 -16.01 0.48
CA GLN A 233 -7.79 -16.55 1.02
C GLN A 233 -7.83 -16.59 2.57
N PRO A 234 -7.58 -15.48 3.27
CA PRO A 234 -7.61 -15.46 4.73
C PRO A 234 -9.02 -15.81 5.22
N SER A 235 -9.12 -16.75 6.15
CA SER A 235 -10.40 -17.27 6.64
C SER A 235 -11.20 -16.23 7.44
N GLN A 236 -10.54 -15.17 7.92
CA GLN A 236 -11.12 -14.14 8.77
C GLN A 236 -11.85 -13.06 7.97
N VAL A 237 -11.57 -12.93 6.67
CA VAL A 237 -12.26 -12.00 5.78
C VAL A 237 -13.54 -12.66 5.26
N GLU A 238 -14.68 -12.19 5.75
CA GLU A 238 -15.99 -12.79 5.44
C GLU A 238 -16.60 -12.26 4.15
N LYS A 239 -16.28 -11.01 3.79
CA LYS A 239 -16.91 -10.30 2.67
C LYS A 239 -15.93 -9.37 1.98
N PHE A 240 -16.21 -9.08 0.71
CA PHE A 240 -15.44 -8.16 -0.11
C PHE A 240 -16.33 -7.18 -0.86
N VAL A 241 -15.96 -5.90 -0.83
CA VAL A 241 -16.63 -4.82 -1.56
C VAL A 241 -15.63 -4.15 -2.50
N MET A 242 -15.94 -4.17 -3.79
CA MET A 242 -15.26 -3.39 -4.81
C MET A 242 -16.06 -2.13 -5.10
N VAL A 243 -15.41 -0.98 -5.08
CA VAL A 243 -16.01 0.31 -5.45
C VAL A 243 -15.21 0.92 -6.60
N ALA A 244 -15.91 1.19 -7.72
CA ALA A 244 -15.32 1.79 -8.91
C ALA A 244 -14.01 1.10 -9.33
N ALA A 245 -14.02 -0.24 -9.34
CA ALA A 245 -12.82 -1.04 -9.50
C ALA A 245 -12.13 -0.75 -10.84
N GLN A 246 -10.82 -0.50 -10.76
CA GLN A 246 -9.95 -0.21 -11.89
C GLN A 246 -8.75 -1.13 -11.84
N MET A 247 -8.24 -1.51 -13.00
CA MET A 247 -7.02 -2.30 -13.12
C MET A 247 -5.82 -1.37 -13.29
N PRO A 248 -4.69 -1.61 -12.61
CA PRO A 248 -3.44 -0.93 -12.93
C PRO A 248 -2.99 -1.26 -14.36
N VAL A 249 -2.33 -0.32 -15.04
CA VAL A 249 -2.06 -0.35 -16.50
C VAL A 249 -1.36 -1.63 -16.99
N LYS A 250 -0.44 -2.19 -16.19
CA LYS A 250 0.36 -3.37 -16.55
C LYS A 250 0.07 -4.60 -15.67
N ALA A 251 -1.01 -4.56 -14.90
CA ALA A 251 -1.27 -5.61 -13.92
C ALA A 251 -1.89 -6.85 -14.58
N LYS A 252 -1.36 -8.02 -14.22
CA LYS A 252 -1.95 -9.33 -14.49
C LYS A 252 -2.07 -10.10 -13.16
N PRO A 253 -3.07 -10.98 -13.00
CA PRO A 253 -4.15 -11.32 -13.95
C PRO A 253 -5.23 -10.22 -14.06
N GLU A 254 -6.13 -10.34 -15.03
CA GLU A 254 -7.27 -9.44 -15.22
C GLU A 254 -8.25 -9.50 -14.04
N LEU A 255 -8.94 -8.39 -13.75
CA LEU A 255 -9.87 -8.36 -12.62
C LEU A 255 -11.05 -9.34 -12.79
N ALA A 256 -11.52 -9.56 -14.02
CA ALA A 256 -12.56 -10.54 -14.29
C ALA A 256 -12.12 -11.98 -13.97
N GLU A 257 -10.86 -12.32 -14.21
CA GLU A 257 -10.30 -13.63 -13.85
C GLU A 257 -10.22 -13.80 -12.33
N LEU A 258 -9.76 -12.77 -11.62
CA LEU A 258 -9.73 -12.76 -10.16
C LEU A 258 -11.11 -12.98 -9.55
N THR A 259 -12.19 -12.42 -10.13
CA THR A 259 -13.54 -12.66 -9.59
C THR A 259 -13.98 -14.12 -9.65
N THR A 260 -13.34 -14.96 -10.48
CA THR A 260 -13.68 -16.38 -10.59
C THR A 260 -13.04 -17.25 -9.49
N THR A 261 -12.00 -16.74 -8.83
CA THR A 261 -11.27 -17.46 -7.78
C THR A 261 -11.69 -17.06 -6.36
N LEU A 262 -12.42 -15.95 -6.22
CA LEU A 262 -12.94 -15.46 -4.94
C LEU A 262 -13.98 -16.43 -4.35
N LYS A 263 -13.70 -16.94 -3.15
CA LYS A 263 -14.56 -17.90 -2.43
C LYS A 263 -15.48 -17.26 -1.39
N LEU A 264 -15.63 -15.95 -1.42
CA LEU A 264 -16.42 -15.19 -0.46
C LEU A 264 -17.46 -14.28 -1.15
N PRO A 265 -18.56 -13.91 -0.46
CA PRO A 265 -19.52 -12.94 -0.95
C PRO A 265 -18.81 -11.65 -1.38
N THR A 266 -19.07 -11.23 -2.63
CA THR A 266 -18.41 -10.09 -3.25
C THR A 266 -19.44 -9.14 -3.83
N ALA A 267 -19.37 -7.85 -3.47
CA ALA A 267 -20.10 -6.78 -4.12
C ALA A 267 -19.21 -6.02 -5.09
N ASP A 268 -19.72 -5.78 -6.29
CA ASP A 268 -19.10 -4.92 -7.29
C ASP A 268 -20.00 -3.69 -7.51
N ILE A 269 -19.56 -2.56 -6.94
CA ILE A 269 -20.25 -1.28 -6.98
C ILE A 269 -19.60 -0.40 -8.05
N PHE A 270 -20.35 -0.04 -9.10
CA PHE A 270 -19.81 0.66 -10.27
C PHE A 270 -20.73 1.78 -10.76
N TYR A 271 -20.19 2.73 -11.52
CA TYR A 271 -20.95 3.84 -12.11
C TYR A 271 -21.54 3.45 -13.46
N MET A 272 -22.86 3.32 -13.56
CA MET A 272 -23.54 2.81 -14.76
C MET A 272 -23.51 3.77 -15.95
N ASP A 273 -23.35 5.06 -15.67
CA ASP A 273 -23.32 6.16 -16.61
C ASP A 273 -21.96 6.38 -17.25
N LYS A 274 -20.90 5.72 -16.73
CA LYS A 274 -19.57 5.67 -17.34
C LYS A 274 -19.45 4.42 -18.23
N PRO A 275 -19.32 4.55 -19.56
CA PRO A 275 -19.31 3.39 -20.46
C PRO A 275 -18.21 2.37 -20.15
N LEU A 276 -17.00 2.85 -19.80
CA LEU A 276 -15.87 2.00 -19.45
C LEU A 276 -16.18 1.17 -18.19
N ASP A 277 -16.57 1.82 -17.10
CA ASP A 277 -16.93 1.17 -15.83
C ASP A 277 -18.03 0.12 -16.03
N ARG A 278 -19.08 0.46 -16.81
CA ARG A 278 -20.18 -0.45 -17.11
C ARG A 278 -19.72 -1.68 -17.89
N ASN A 279 -18.84 -1.52 -18.89
CA ASN A 279 -18.36 -2.62 -19.69
C ASN A 279 -17.46 -3.55 -18.87
N LEU A 280 -16.52 -2.99 -18.08
CA LEU A 280 -15.66 -3.76 -17.18
C LEU A 280 -16.45 -4.49 -16.08
N ALA A 281 -17.49 -3.84 -15.54
CA ALA A 281 -18.40 -4.49 -14.61
C ALA A 281 -19.16 -5.65 -15.29
N LEU A 282 -19.64 -5.46 -16.52
CA LEU A 282 -20.33 -6.52 -17.26
C LEU A 282 -19.43 -7.74 -17.47
N GLU A 283 -18.15 -7.55 -17.79
CA GLU A 283 -17.17 -8.63 -17.93
C GLU A 283 -17.02 -9.43 -16.63
N ARG A 284 -16.86 -8.75 -15.48
CA ARG A 284 -16.80 -9.40 -14.17
C ARG A 284 -18.06 -10.19 -13.85
N LEU A 285 -19.24 -9.63 -14.12
CA LEU A 285 -20.52 -10.33 -13.94
C LEU A 285 -20.63 -11.57 -14.84
N GLN A 286 -20.18 -11.47 -16.08
CA GLN A 286 -20.20 -12.60 -17.01
C GLN A 286 -19.23 -13.69 -16.57
N ALA A 287 -18.04 -13.32 -16.10
CA ALA A 287 -17.06 -14.26 -15.55
C ALA A 287 -17.62 -14.97 -14.31
N SER A 288 -18.24 -14.23 -13.38
CA SER A 288 -18.83 -14.80 -12.16
C SER A 288 -19.98 -15.77 -12.45
N LYS A 289 -20.79 -15.49 -13.48
CA LYS A 289 -21.90 -16.36 -13.92
C LYS A 289 -21.46 -17.70 -14.51
N ARG A 290 -20.18 -17.83 -14.92
CA ARG A 290 -19.62 -19.09 -15.41
C ARG A 290 -19.32 -20.07 -14.28
N LEU A 291 -19.32 -19.61 -13.02
CA LEU A 291 -19.15 -20.46 -11.84
C LEU A 291 -20.46 -21.12 -11.43
N LYS A 292 -20.37 -22.36 -10.95
CA LYS A 292 -21.54 -23.09 -10.38
C LYS A 292 -22.07 -22.45 -9.10
N THR A 293 -21.18 -21.85 -8.32
CA THR A 293 -21.49 -21.17 -7.05
C THR A 293 -20.73 -19.85 -7.03
N SER A 294 -21.46 -18.74 -7.04
CA SER A 294 -20.86 -17.40 -6.98
C SER A 294 -21.67 -16.54 -6.01
N GLY A 295 -21.01 -16.02 -4.96
CA GLY A 295 -21.55 -15.01 -4.07
C GLY A 295 -21.40 -13.58 -4.63
N PHE A 296 -21.24 -13.44 -5.94
CA PHE A 296 -20.99 -12.18 -6.61
C PHE A 296 -22.29 -11.43 -6.90
N SER A 297 -22.32 -10.15 -6.55
CA SER A 297 -23.47 -9.27 -6.75
C SER A 297 -23.02 -7.91 -7.26
N GLN A 298 -23.84 -7.28 -8.08
CA GLN A 298 -23.55 -5.97 -8.65
C GLN A 298 -24.55 -4.91 -8.18
N VAL A 299 -24.02 -3.73 -7.89
CA VAL A 299 -24.81 -2.58 -7.49
C VAL A 299 -24.40 -1.38 -8.32
N SER A 300 -25.35 -0.84 -9.07
CA SER A 300 -25.10 0.33 -9.90
C SER A 300 -25.27 1.65 -9.12
N LEU A 301 -24.37 2.58 -9.41
CA LEU A 301 -24.39 3.98 -9.00
C LEU A 301 -24.61 4.86 -10.23
N LYS A 302 -25.13 6.07 -10.02
CA LYS A 302 -25.07 7.16 -11.00
C LYS A 302 -24.07 8.20 -10.49
N ALA A 303 -23.19 8.72 -11.35
CA ALA A 303 -22.38 9.86 -10.97
C ALA A 303 -23.28 11.08 -10.79
N LEU A 304 -22.92 11.96 -9.86
CA LEU A 304 -23.67 13.20 -9.60
C LEU A 304 -22.69 14.39 -9.68
N PRO A 305 -22.27 14.77 -10.90
CA PRO A 305 -21.35 15.89 -11.10
C PRO A 305 -21.87 17.16 -10.42
N GLY A 306 -21.00 17.86 -9.69
CA GLY A 306 -21.36 19.06 -8.94
C GLY A 306 -22.07 18.80 -7.61
N ASN A 307 -22.39 17.55 -7.26
CA ASN A 307 -22.98 17.20 -5.96
C ASN A 307 -22.26 16.02 -5.30
N SER A 308 -20.98 16.24 -4.97
CA SER A 308 -20.13 15.23 -4.32
C SER A 308 -20.77 14.67 -3.04
N LYS A 309 -21.42 15.53 -2.22
CA LYS A 309 -22.08 15.08 -0.99
C LYS A 309 -23.16 14.04 -1.24
N ALA A 310 -24.04 14.26 -2.23
CA ALA A 310 -25.07 13.30 -2.59
C ALA A 310 -24.48 12.02 -3.20
N GLU A 311 -23.40 12.13 -3.97
CA GLU A 311 -22.70 10.97 -4.53
C GLU A 311 -22.10 10.09 -3.43
N GLN A 312 -21.42 10.68 -2.45
CA GLN A 312 -20.86 9.96 -1.30
C GLN A 312 -21.97 9.37 -0.41
N GLU A 313 -23.10 10.06 -0.25
CA GLU A 313 -24.28 9.52 0.44
C GLU A 313 -24.85 8.30 -0.28
N GLN A 314 -24.98 8.37 -1.61
CA GLN A 314 -25.44 7.26 -2.43
C GLN A 314 -24.52 6.04 -2.27
N LEU A 315 -23.20 6.22 -2.39
CA LEU A 315 -22.21 5.17 -2.19
C LEU A 315 -22.32 4.55 -0.80
N PHE A 316 -22.33 5.38 0.25
CA PHE A 316 -22.47 4.92 1.63
C PHE A 316 -23.73 4.06 1.84
N ARG A 317 -24.88 4.49 1.29
CA ARG A 317 -26.13 3.72 1.40
C ARG A 317 -26.04 2.35 0.73
N ARG A 318 -25.38 2.26 -0.44
CA ARG A 318 -25.17 0.97 -1.13
C ARG A 318 -24.25 0.05 -0.34
N VAL A 319 -23.11 0.57 0.12
CA VAL A 319 -22.17 -0.19 0.97
C VAL A 319 -22.87 -0.67 2.25
N ARG A 320 -23.51 0.23 3.00
CA ARG A 320 -24.23 -0.09 4.24
C ARG A 320 -25.31 -1.15 4.02
N GLY A 321 -26.12 -1.00 2.98
CA GLY A 321 -27.21 -1.94 2.67
C GLY A 321 -26.69 -3.34 2.35
N TRP A 322 -25.53 -3.44 1.69
CA TRP A 322 -24.92 -4.72 1.37
C TRP A 322 -24.18 -5.36 2.56
N LEU A 323 -23.53 -4.55 3.41
CA LEU A 323 -22.91 -5.04 4.65
C LEU A 323 -23.95 -5.61 5.62
N ASN A 324 -25.10 -4.95 5.72
CA ASN A 324 -26.20 -5.25 6.64
C ASN A 324 -27.48 -5.58 5.85
N PRO A 325 -27.56 -6.73 5.16
CA PRO A 325 -28.79 -7.11 4.49
C PRO A 325 -29.89 -7.28 5.54
N GLN A 326 -31.00 -6.57 5.39
CA GLN A 326 -32.18 -6.87 6.19
C GLN A 326 -32.68 -8.23 5.73
N ASN A 327 -32.70 -9.22 6.62
CA ASN A 327 -33.47 -10.42 6.37
C ASN A 327 -34.91 -9.95 6.13
N ALA A 328 -35.45 -10.20 4.93
CA ALA A 328 -36.88 -10.06 4.72
C ALA A 328 -37.54 -10.94 5.77
N VAL A 329 -38.22 -10.31 6.73
CA VAL A 329 -39.11 -11.01 7.64
C VAL A 329 -40.23 -11.54 6.76
N ASN A 330 -40.15 -12.82 6.42
CA ASN A 330 -41.25 -13.58 5.82
C ASN A 330 -42.33 -13.82 6.87
#